data_AF-A0A7V4ZQ16-F1
#
_entry.id   AF-A0A7V4ZQ16-F1
#
_cell.length_a   1.000
_cell.length_b   1.000
_cell.length_c   1.000
_cell.angle_alpha   90.00
_cell.angle_beta   90.00
_cell.angle_gamma   90.00
#
_symmetry.space_group_name_H-M   'P 1'
#
loop_
_entity.id
_entity.type
_entity.pdbx_description
1 polymer ?
#
loop_
_entity_poly.entity_id
_entity_poly.type
_entity_poly.pdbx_seq_one_letter_code
_entity_poly.pdbx_strand_id
1 'polypeptide(L)'
;MGFKFLSESAQKAKFPFISSNLFEKGSQKSIFKPYVIKEISGIKIGIIGLIDDQWNNVLKELNPELTILEPISQARNLVRNLREKCELIIILSQLGEMKDKKLAREVAGIDLILGGGGESMRAVLERVNEVPIYRLEPRGGYLGKIDYSISDLMKPIKFISSLEREELEKRLERLNSRYLQLKSEIGKSGKKEDIKQKELKFIESKKQEIEKALTSLQDKNFYKYTAIPIQLSISDDPKVFKLIENYRIESSKLYKSKIPPLQIKDLPEKDLLSRIPKNSPFVGAISCKKCHEVNYRNWLKTKHAKATQTIVSSPKYSQEECLICHSTGYGKIAEYSTVEEVPFYLQGVQCEACHGEGRQHLTGKGKVERRVTLGTCRNCHTKDQSPTFNYNAYLEKIGCKISK
;
A
#
# COMPACT_ATOMS: atom_id res chain seq x y z
N MET A 1 5.30 7.36 22.31
CA MET A 1 4.70 8.74 22.34
C MET A 1 3.26 8.60 22.82
N GLY A 2 2.72 9.54 23.61
CA GLY A 2 1.40 9.39 24.27
C GLY A 2 0.43 10.57 24.02
N PHE A 3 -0.70 10.61 24.72
CA PHE A 3 -1.79 11.58 24.50
C PHE A 3 -1.35 13.06 24.44
N LYS A 4 -0.42 13.47 25.32
CA LYS A 4 0.12 14.85 25.34
C LYS A 4 0.71 15.27 23.98
N PHE A 5 1.50 14.38 23.37
CA PHE A 5 2.10 14.63 22.04
C PHE A 5 1.02 14.80 20.97
N LEU A 6 -0.03 13.97 21.01
CA LEU A 6 -1.13 14.05 20.07
C LEU A 6 -1.91 15.37 20.22
N SER A 7 -2.15 15.81 21.46
CA SER A 7 -2.80 17.08 21.76
C SER A 7 -2.00 18.28 21.26
N GLU A 8 -0.69 18.32 21.53
CA GLU A 8 0.20 19.37 21.04
C GLU A 8 0.29 19.38 19.50
N SER A 9 0.29 18.21 18.88
CA SER A 9 0.29 18.10 17.42
C SER A 9 -1.00 18.63 16.81
N ALA A 10 -2.15 18.33 17.41
CA ALA A 10 -3.44 18.84 16.97
C ALA A 10 -3.54 20.38 17.08
N GLN A 11 -2.92 20.98 18.09
CA GLN A 11 -2.86 22.45 18.23
C GLN A 11 -1.99 23.13 17.16
N LYS A 12 -0.89 22.48 16.75
CA LYS A 12 0.03 23.00 15.72
C LYS A 12 -0.49 22.78 14.30
N ALA A 13 -1.39 21.82 14.11
CA ALA A 13 -1.92 21.48 12.79
C ALA A 13 -2.80 22.61 12.22
N LYS A 14 -2.62 22.88 10.92
CA LYS A 14 -3.49 23.82 10.17
C LYS A 14 -4.79 23.18 9.70
N PHE A 15 -5.05 21.94 10.13
CA PHE A 15 -6.22 21.15 9.78
C PHE A 15 -6.77 20.47 11.04
N PRO A 16 -8.09 20.22 11.10
CA PRO A 16 -8.72 19.66 12.28
C PRO A 16 -8.38 18.18 12.43
N PHE A 17 -7.99 17.79 13.64
CA PHE A 17 -8.00 16.39 14.05
C PHE A 17 -9.44 16.02 14.42
N ILE A 18 -9.94 14.92 13.84
CA ILE A 18 -11.30 14.44 14.08
C ILE A 18 -11.31 12.99 14.57
N SER A 19 -12.16 12.73 15.55
CA SER A 19 -12.50 11.40 16.03
C SER A 19 -13.84 11.49 16.74
N SER A 20 -14.80 10.70 16.28
CA SER A 20 -16.16 10.66 16.84
C SER A 20 -16.31 9.69 18.01
N ASN A 21 -15.31 8.85 18.25
CA ASN A 21 -15.40 7.78 19.23
C ASN A 21 -14.25 7.75 20.25
N LEU A 22 -13.39 8.77 20.31
CA LEU A 22 -12.41 8.93 21.40
C LEU A 22 -12.91 9.91 22.48
N PHE A 23 -13.01 9.43 23.72
CA PHE A 23 -13.60 10.16 24.85
C PHE A 23 -12.74 10.10 26.10
N GLU A 24 -12.93 11.09 26.97
CA GLU A 24 -12.50 11.02 28.36
C GLU A 24 -13.43 10.08 29.14
N LYS A 25 -12.85 9.08 29.79
CA LYS A 25 -13.55 7.99 30.47
C LYS A 25 -14.43 8.53 31.59
N GLY A 26 -15.68 8.06 31.64
CA GLY A 26 -16.66 8.49 32.64
C GLY A 26 -17.30 9.86 32.36
N SER A 27 -16.99 10.46 31.20
CA SER A 27 -17.58 11.72 30.74
C SER A 27 -18.22 11.55 29.35
N GLN A 28 -18.99 12.56 28.92
CA GLN A 28 -19.43 12.70 27.52
C GLN A 28 -18.51 13.63 26.71
N LYS A 29 -17.32 13.96 27.24
CA LYS A 29 -16.41 14.89 26.60
C LYS A 29 -15.56 14.17 25.56
N SER A 30 -15.79 14.51 24.29
CA SER A 30 -14.96 14.03 23.19
C SER A 30 -13.59 14.73 23.19
N ILE A 31 -12.55 13.96 22.89
CA ILE A 31 -11.17 14.45 22.85
C ILE A 31 -10.89 15.28 21.60
N PHE A 32 -11.51 14.91 20.48
CA PHE A 32 -11.40 15.61 19.20
C PHE A 32 -12.78 16.04 18.71
N LYS A 33 -12.83 16.85 17.66
CA LYS A 33 -14.12 17.14 17.03
C LYS A 33 -14.65 15.82 16.41
N PRO A 34 -15.93 15.47 16.60
CA PRO A 34 -16.45 14.21 16.06
C PRO A 34 -16.54 14.23 14.53
N TYR A 35 -16.77 15.41 13.96
CA TYR A 35 -16.85 15.65 12.53
C TYR A 35 -16.47 17.08 12.18
N VAL A 36 -16.30 17.32 10.87
CA VAL A 36 -16.32 18.67 10.28
C VAL A 36 -17.34 18.74 9.16
N ILE A 37 -17.87 19.93 8.91
CA ILE A 37 -18.70 20.21 7.74
C ILE A 37 -17.91 21.16 6.85
N LYS A 38 -17.82 20.85 5.56
CA LYS A 38 -17.18 21.67 4.55
C LYS A 38 -18.17 21.96 3.43
N GLU A 39 -18.28 23.21 3.03
CA GLU A 39 -19.07 23.61 1.88
C GLU A 39 -18.15 23.81 0.69
N ILE A 40 -18.40 23.07 -0.40
CA ILE A 40 -17.62 23.14 -1.63
C ILE A 40 -18.60 23.26 -2.79
N SER A 41 -18.50 24.34 -3.56
CA SER A 41 -19.42 24.60 -4.69
C SER A 41 -20.91 24.51 -4.30
N GLY A 42 -21.27 24.99 -3.10
CA GLY A 42 -22.63 24.95 -2.57
C GLY A 42 -23.06 23.60 -1.98
N ILE A 43 -22.18 22.60 -1.92
CA ILE A 43 -22.46 21.27 -1.38
C ILE A 43 -21.84 21.14 0.02
N LYS A 44 -22.66 20.83 1.02
CA LYS A 44 -22.21 20.56 2.39
C LYS A 44 -21.83 19.11 2.55
N ILE A 45 -20.57 18.91 2.91
CA ILE A 45 -19.93 17.62 3.10
C ILE A 45 -19.64 17.44 4.58
N GLY A 46 -20.31 16.49 5.22
CA GLY A 46 -20.01 16.01 6.56
C GLY A 46 -18.88 14.98 6.53
N ILE A 47 -17.84 15.19 7.31
CA ILE A 47 -16.68 14.31 7.39
C ILE A 47 -16.54 13.82 8.84
N ILE A 48 -16.77 12.53 9.07
CA ILE A 48 -16.71 11.89 10.40
C ILE A 48 -15.42 11.09 10.52
N GLY A 49 -14.71 11.19 11.65
CA GLY A 49 -13.52 10.36 11.94
C GLY A 49 -13.86 9.19 12.86
N LEU A 50 -13.32 8.00 12.60
CA LEU A 50 -13.48 6.81 13.44
C LEU A 50 -12.13 6.12 13.68
N ILE A 51 -11.89 5.70 14.93
CA ILE A 51 -10.75 4.88 15.32
C ILE A 51 -11.21 3.53 15.86
N ASP A 52 -10.40 2.50 15.71
CA ASP A 52 -10.80 1.15 16.11
C ASP A 52 -10.81 0.97 17.64
N ASP A 53 -11.93 0.49 18.17
CA ASP A 53 -12.11 0.16 19.60
C ASP A 53 -11.29 -1.07 20.05
N GLN A 54 -10.68 -1.81 19.14
CA GLN A 54 -9.71 -2.88 19.45
C GLN A 54 -8.50 -2.34 20.25
N TRP A 55 -8.18 -1.05 20.08
CA TRP A 55 -7.06 -0.41 20.77
C TRP A 55 -7.37 -0.04 22.23
N ASN A 56 -8.58 -0.29 22.73
CA ASN A 56 -8.96 0.06 24.11
C ASN A 56 -8.05 -0.58 25.17
N ASN A 57 -7.59 -1.82 24.98
CA ASN A 57 -6.71 -2.48 25.94
C ASN A 57 -5.37 -1.76 26.04
N VAL A 58 -4.75 -1.48 24.88
CA VAL A 58 -3.49 -0.72 24.79
C VAL A 58 -3.67 0.70 25.32
N LEU A 59 -4.78 1.36 24.96
CA LEU A 59 -5.10 2.70 25.43
C LEU A 59 -5.25 2.74 26.95
N LYS A 60 -5.90 1.74 27.55
CA LYS A 60 -6.09 1.67 29.01
C LYS A 60 -4.76 1.55 29.77
N GLU A 61 -3.76 0.89 29.19
CA GLU A 61 -2.41 0.78 29.78
C GLU A 61 -1.64 2.10 29.70
N LEU A 62 -1.76 2.83 28.59
CA LEU A 62 -1.00 4.06 28.34
C LEU A 62 -1.68 5.33 28.86
N ASN A 63 -3.01 5.36 28.82
CA ASN A 63 -3.89 6.50 29.11
C ASN A 63 -5.22 6.00 29.70
N PRO A 64 -5.24 5.53 30.97
CA PRO A 64 -6.42 4.94 31.61
C PRO A 64 -7.63 5.89 31.73
N GLU A 65 -7.40 7.19 31.58
CA GLU A 65 -8.39 8.27 31.52
C GLU A 65 -9.13 8.37 30.18
N LEU A 66 -8.71 7.63 29.16
CA LEU A 66 -9.32 7.66 27.83
C LEU A 66 -10.06 6.35 27.51
N THR A 67 -11.05 6.45 26.62
CA THR A 67 -11.78 5.30 26.12
C THR A 67 -12.22 5.50 24.67
N ILE A 68 -12.25 4.40 23.91
CA ILE A 68 -12.77 4.34 22.56
C ILE A 68 -14.16 3.71 22.61
N LEU A 69 -15.19 4.45 22.23
CA LEU A 69 -16.55 3.95 22.13
C LEU A 69 -16.71 3.08 20.86
N GLU A 70 -17.69 2.19 20.88
CA GLU A 70 -17.97 1.30 19.75
C GLU A 70 -18.28 2.13 18.48
N PRO A 71 -17.51 1.94 17.39
CA PRO A 71 -17.49 2.88 16.27
C PRO A 71 -18.78 2.89 15.43
N ILE A 72 -19.47 1.75 15.26
CA ILE A 72 -20.63 1.65 14.36
C ILE A 72 -21.85 2.36 14.96
N SER A 73 -22.06 2.22 16.27
CA SER A 73 -23.11 2.94 17.00
C SER A 73 -22.89 4.45 16.99
N GLN A 74 -21.65 4.91 17.18
CA GLN A 74 -21.30 6.33 17.07
C GLN A 74 -21.56 6.87 15.66
N ALA A 75 -21.12 6.14 14.63
CA ALA A 75 -21.37 6.51 13.26
C ALA A 75 -22.88 6.59 12.95
N ARG A 76 -23.68 5.62 13.40
CA ARG A 76 -25.13 5.59 13.18
C ARG A 76 -25.84 6.85 13.70
N ASN A 77 -25.49 7.28 14.91
CA ASN A 77 -26.07 8.47 15.52
C ASN A 77 -25.67 9.74 14.77
N LEU A 78 -24.38 9.89 14.44
CA LEU A 78 -23.87 11.06 13.75
C LEU A 78 -24.37 11.16 12.32
N VAL A 79 -24.40 10.06 11.57
CA VAL A 79 -24.88 10.02 10.18
C VAL A 79 -26.33 10.49 10.11
N ARG A 80 -27.20 10.02 11.03
CA ARG A 80 -28.60 10.47 11.11
C ARG A 80 -28.70 11.99 11.26
N ASN A 81 -27.96 12.57 12.20
CA ASN A 81 -27.99 14.02 12.48
C ASN A 81 -27.31 14.87 11.39
N LEU A 82 -26.25 14.36 10.75
CA LEU A 82 -25.55 15.06 9.68
C LEU A 82 -26.36 15.04 8.38
N ARG A 83 -27.16 14.00 8.16
CA ARG A 83 -27.89 13.86 6.91
C ARG A 83 -28.93 14.95 6.69
N GLU A 84 -29.49 15.51 7.77
CA GLU A 84 -30.45 16.62 7.73
C GLU A 84 -29.86 17.94 7.22
N LYS A 85 -28.53 18.08 7.24
CA LYS A 85 -27.84 19.36 6.96
C LYS A 85 -26.68 19.27 5.97
N CYS A 86 -26.32 18.06 5.57
CA CYS A 86 -25.29 17.80 4.58
C CYS A 86 -25.92 17.05 3.42
N GLU A 87 -25.39 17.23 2.22
CA GLU A 87 -25.75 16.45 1.03
C GLU A 87 -24.79 15.28 0.82
N LEU A 88 -23.55 15.36 1.34
CA LEU A 88 -22.58 14.25 1.35
C LEU A 88 -22.05 13.91 2.75
N ILE A 89 -21.91 12.63 3.07
CA ILE A 89 -21.31 12.12 4.32
C ILE A 89 -20.17 11.16 3.98
N ILE A 90 -18.96 11.56 4.40
CA ILE A 90 -17.72 10.81 4.25
C ILE A 90 -17.28 10.33 5.63
N ILE A 91 -16.94 9.04 5.73
CA ILE A 91 -16.26 8.48 6.90
C ILE A 91 -14.76 8.37 6.61
N LEU A 92 -13.93 9.04 7.43
CA LEU A 92 -12.51 8.75 7.55
C LEU A 92 -12.34 7.66 8.61
N SER A 93 -12.06 6.44 8.16
CA SER A 93 -12.06 5.26 9.01
C SER A 93 -10.65 4.75 9.26
N GLN A 94 -10.32 4.46 10.51
CA GLN A 94 -9.14 3.69 10.91
C GLN A 94 -9.58 2.37 11.58
N LEU A 95 -10.62 1.72 11.05
CA LEU A 95 -11.25 0.50 11.59
C LEU A 95 -10.75 -0.80 10.94
N GLY A 96 -10.05 -0.72 9.81
CA GLY A 96 -9.68 -1.89 9.01
C GLY A 96 -10.84 -2.53 8.25
N GLU A 97 -10.49 -3.50 7.41
CA GLU A 97 -11.36 -3.99 6.34
C GLU A 97 -12.70 -4.59 6.81
N MET A 98 -12.65 -5.46 7.82
CA MET A 98 -13.85 -6.16 8.29
C MET A 98 -14.87 -5.19 8.91
N LYS A 99 -14.42 -4.23 9.72
CA LYS A 99 -15.29 -3.28 10.41
C LYS A 99 -15.81 -2.21 9.46
N ASP A 100 -15.04 -1.75 8.49
CA ASP A 100 -15.52 -0.88 7.42
C ASP A 100 -16.67 -1.53 6.61
N LYS A 101 -16.51 -2.81 6.25
CA LYS A 101 -17.58 -3.56 5.56
C LYS A 101 -18.83 -3.69 6.40
N LYS A 102 -18.67 -3.90 7.71
CA LYS A 102 -19.79 -3.97 8.66
C LYS A 102 -20.47 -2.60 8.80
N LEU A 103 -19.68 -1.53 8.90
CA LEU A 103 -20.15 -0.14 8.96
C LEU A 103 -21.00 0.20 7.73
N ALA A 104 -20.49 -0.10 6.53
CA ALA A 104 -21.22 0.11 5.28
C ALA A 104 -22.54 -0.68 5.18
N ARG A 105 -22.63 -1.86 5.80
CA ARG A 105 -23.87 -2.66 5.85
C ARG A 105 -24.89 -2.13 6.84
N GLU A 106 -24.44 -1.69 8.01
CA GLU A 106 -25.30 -1.44 9.17
C GLU A 106 -25.68 0.03 9.38
N VAL A 107 -25.04 0.95 8.65
CA VAL A 107 -25.28 2.39 8.80
C VAL A 107 -25.70 2.98 7.46
N ALA A 108 -27.01 3.19 7.31
CA ALA A 108 -27.58 3.85 6.16
C ALA A 108 -27.26 5.36 6.16
N GLY A 109 -27.06 5.93 4.97
CA GLY A 109 -26.80 7.37 4.78
C GLY A 109 -25.32 7.75 4.67
N ILE A 110 -24.41 6.77 4.73
CA ILE A 110 -22.99 6.96 4.39
C ILE A 110 -22.85 6.95 2.87
N ASP A 111 -22.14 7.93 2.32
CA ASP A 111 -21.93 8.03 0.88
C ASP A 111 -20.52 7.59 0.44
N LEU A 112 -19.55 7.63 1.36
CA LEU A 112 -18.18 7.18 1.10
C LEU A 112 -17.47 6.78 2.39
N ILE A 113 -16.71 5.69 2.35
CA ILE A 113 -15.72 5.34 3.37
C ILE A 113 -14.31 5.43 2.78
N LEU A 114 -13.48 6.29 3.36
CA LEU A 114 -12.04 6.32 3.16
C LEU A 114 -11.40 5.51 4.28
N GLY A 115 -11.06 4.26 3.98
CA GLY A 115 -10.59 3.28 4.94
C GLY A 115 -9.06 3.27 5.08
N GLY A 116 -8.61 3.20 6.32
CA GLY A 116 -7.25 2.93 6.75
C GLY A 116 -7.24 1.87 7.86
N GLY A 117 -6.04 1.53 8.32
CA GLY A 117 -5.83 0.44 9.26
C GLY A 117 -5.98 -0.95 8.63
N GLY A 118 -5.71 -1.98 9.43
CA GLY A 118 -5.64 -3.37 8.95
C GLY A 118 -4.30 -3.71 8.27
N GLU A 119 -4.21 -4.94 7.76
CA GLU A 119 -2.96 -5.54 7.25
C GLU A 119 -2.82 -5.45 5.72
N SER A 120 -3.85 -4.95 5.02
CA SER A 120 -3.84 -4.92 3.55
C SER A 120 -2.79 -3.93 3.04
N MET A 121 -1.83 -4.46 2.28
CA MET A 121 -0.82 -3.66 1.59
C MET A 121 -1.24 -3.27 0.16
N ARG A 122 -2.51 -3.45 -0.21
CA ARG A 122 -3.01 -3.20 -1.57
C ARG A 122 -4.03 -2.07 -1.59
N ALA A 123 -4.02 -1.29 -2.66
CA ALA A 123 -5.12 -0.39 -2.94
C ALA A 123 -6.37 -1.21 -3.26
N VAL A 124 -7.44 -1.05 -2.48
CA VAL A 124 -8.70 -1.77 -2.65
C VAL A 124 -9.80 -0.77 -2.92
N LEU A 125 -10.49 -0.97 -4.04
CA LEU A 125 -11.80 -0.39 -4.31
C LEU A 125 -12.81 -1.52 -4.17
N GLU A 126 -13.69 -1.37 -3.20
CA GLU A 126 -14.82 -2.27 -3.01
C GLU A 126 -16.11 -1.48 -2.82
N ARG A 127 -17.22 -2.17 -3.04
CA ARG A 127 -18.56 -1.62 -2.83
C ARG A 127 -19.33 -2.58 -1.95
N VAL A 128 -19.88 -2.07 -0.87
CA VAL A 128 -20.75 -2.83 0.02
C VAL A 128 -22.10 -2.17 0.00
N ASN A 129 -23.10 -2.88 -0.53
CA ASN A 129 -24.38 -2.29 -0.94
C ASN A 129 -24.15 -1.14 -1.93
N GLU A 130 -24.54 0.07 -1.56
CA GLU A 130 -24.37 1.29 -2.36
C GLU A 130 -23.17 2.14 -1.91
N VAL A 131 -22.43 1.71 -0.88
CA VAL A 131 -21.36 2.51 -0.27
C VAL A 131 -20.00 2.09 -0.86
N PRO A 132 -19.30 2.98 -1.57
CA PRO A 132 -17.92 2.75 -1.97
C PRO A 132 -16.99 2.83 -0.76
N ILE A 133 -16.01 1.92 -0.73
CA ILE A 133 -14.94 1.89 0.26
C ILE A 133 -13.61 1.92 -0.49
N TYR A 134 -12.82 2.96 -0.25
CA TYR A 134 -11.47 3.10 -0.80
C TYR A 134 -10.42 2.93 0.27
N ARG A 135 -9.43 2.08 -0.01
CA ARG A 135 -8.20 2.00 0.77
C ARG A 135 -7.01 2.17 -0.15
N LEU A 136 -6.04 2.95 0.31
CA LEU A 136 -4.78 3.16 -0.38
C LEU A 136 -3.67 2.35 0.27
N GLU A 137 -2.63 2.03 -0.51
CA GLU A 137 -1.43 1.38 0.03
C GLU A 137 -0.75 2.28 1.07
N PRO A 138 -0.11 1.68 2.09
CA PRO A 138 0.61 2.44 3.10
C PRO A 138 1.80 3.22 2.50
N ARG A 139 2.38 4.12 3.30
CA ARG A 139 3.60 4.89 2.97
C ARG A 139 3.46 5.89 1.83
N GLY A 140 2.24 6.25 1.45
CA GLY A 140 2.00 7.29 0.44
C GLY A 140 2.40 6.87 -0.97
N GLY A 141 2.43 5.57 -1.29
CA GLY A 141 2.72 5.11 -2.65
C GLY A 141 1.65 5.51 -3.69
N TYR A 142 0.46 5.91 -3.23
CA TYR A 142 -0.65 6.33 -4.10
C TYR A 142 -1.37 7.55 -3.54
N LEU A 143 -1.82 8.41 -4.46
CA LEU A 143 -2.79 9.47 -4.20
C LEU A 143 -4.15 9.03 -4.76
N GLY A 144 -5.16 8.93 -3.89
CA GLY A 144 -6.53 8.70 -4.30
C GLY A 144 -7.18 9.99 -4.79
N LYS A 145 -7.69 9.99 -6.02
CA LYS A 145 -8.49 11.06 -6.60
C LYS A 145 -9.91 10.56 -6.85
N ILE A 146 -10.91 11.28 -6.34
CA ILE A 146 -12.32 11.00 -6.61
C ILE A 146 -12.90 12.22 -7.31
N ASP A 147 -13.28 12.04 -8.57
CA ASP A 147 -13.97 13.05 -9.36
C ASP A 147 -15.48 12.79 -9.27
N TYR A 148 -16.24 13.80 -8.85
CA TYR A 148 -17.70 13.73 -8.75
C TYR A 148 -18.36 14.47 -9.90
N SER A 149 -19.36 13.83 -10.52
CA SER A 149 -20.23 14.43 -11.54
C SER A 149 -21.66 14.43 -11.00
N ILE A 150 -22.16 15.62 -10.67
CA ILE A 150 -23.47 15.80 -10.03
C ILE A 150 -24.40 16.49 -11.02
N SER A 151 -25.51 15.82 -11.34
CA SER A 151 -26.54 16.31 -12.28
C SER A 151 -27.69 17.02 -11.54
N ASP A 152 -28.03 16.57 -10.34
CA ASP A 152 -29.10 17.14 -9.52
C ASP A 152 -28.76 17.00 -8.02
N LEU A 153 -28.70 18.14 -7.33
CA LEU A 153 -28.41 18.21 -5.88
C LEU A 153 -29.63 17.87 -5.02
N MET A 154 -30.84 17.93 -5.58
CA MET A 154 -32.07 17.56 -4.88
C MET A 154 -32.31 16.05 -4.85
N LYS A 155 -31.63 15.30 -5.73
CA LYS A 155 -31.65 13.84 -5.70
C LYS A 155 -30.68 13.31 -4.65
N PRO A 156 -31.03 12.20 -3.95
CA PRO A 156 -30.08 11.51 -3.09
C PRO A 156 -28.81 11.25 -3.87
N ILE A 157 -27.66 11.53 -3.27
CA ILE A 157 -26.36 11.21 -3.86
C ILE A 157 -26.10 9.70 -3.74
N LYS A 158 -26.97 8.89 -4.36
CA LYS A 158 -26.81 7.44 -4.54
C LYS A 158 -26.00 7.22 -5.79
N PHE A 159 -24.74 6.91 -5.60
CA PHE A 159 -23.77 6.92 -6.68
C PHE A 159 -23.81 5.66 -7.53
N ILE A 160 -23.68 5.86 -8.84
CA ILE A 160 -23.32 4.80 -9.77
C ILE A 160 -21.86 5.01 -10.19
N SER A 161 -21.11 3.91 -10.26
CA SER A 161 -19.70 3.96 -10.63
C SER A 161 -19.56 4.44 -12.08
N SER A 162 -18.71 5.43 -12.35
CA SER A 162 -18.41 5.86 -13.72
C SER A 162 -17.88 4.70 -14.57
N LEU A 163 -17.27 3.69 -13.95
CA LEU A 163 -16.78 2.48 -14.64
C LEU A 163 -17.93 1.68 -15.28
N GLU A 164 -19.09 1.63 -14.64
CA GLU A 164 -20.26 0.92 -15.17
C GLU A 164 -20.77 1.62 -16.44
N ARG A 165 -20.84 2.95 -16.39
CA ARG A 165 -21.19 3.78 -17.56
C ARG A 165 -20.15 3.65 -18.68
N GLU A 166 -18.86 3.80 -18.37
CA GLU A 166 -17.78 3.66 -19.34
C GLU A 166 -17.78 2.27 -20.00
N GLU A 167 -18.10 1.20 -19.26
CA GLU A 167 -18.18 -0.16 -19.82
C GLU A 167 -19.39 -0.32 -20.74
N LEU A 168 -20.55 0.24 -20.38
CA LEU A 168 -21.73 0.26 -21.25
C LEU A 168 -21.47 1.04 -22.54
N GLU A 169 -20.83 2.22 -22.46
CA GLU A 169 -20.45 3.04 -23.61
C GLU A 169 -19.47 2.29 -24.53
N LYS A 170 -18.41 1.68 -23.98
CA LYS A 170 -17.45 0.85 -24.75
C LYS A 170 -18.12 -0.36 -25.39
N ARG A 171 -19.06 -1.00 -24.68
CA ARG A 171 -19.81 -2.14 -25.22
C ARG A 171 -20.72 -1.71 -26.37
N LEU A 172 -21.38 -0.57 -26.25
CA LEU A 172 -22.20 0.02 -27.31
C LEU A 172 -21.35 0.34 -28.55
N GLU A 173 -20.17 0.94 -28.35
CA GLU A 173 -19.22 1.24 -29.42
C GLU A 173 -18.77 -0.03 -30.17
N ARG A 174 -18.39 -1.09 -29.44
CA ARG A 174 -18.03 -2.40 -30.03
C ARG A 174 -19.17 -2.98 -30.85
N LEU A 175 -20.41 -2.92 -30.35
CA LEU A 175 -21.59 -3.38 -31.07
C LEU A 175 -21.88 -2.54 -32.31
N ASN A 176 -21.68 -1.22 -32.24
CA ASN A 176 -21.81 -0.32 -33.38
C ASN A 176 -20.80 -0.65 -34.48
N SER A 177 -19.53 -0.85 -34.13
CA SER A 177 -18.50 -1.26 -35.09
C SER A 177 -18.84 -2.60 -35.75
N ARG A 178 -19.30 -3.59 -34.96
CA ARG A 178 -19.69 -4.91 -35.47
C ARG A 178 -20.92 -4.84 -36.38
N TYR A 179 -21.92 -4.02 -36.02
CA TYR A 179 -23.12 -3.80 -36.82
C TYR A 179 -22.76 -3.22 -38.20
N LEU A 180 -21.90 -2.19 -38.24
CA LEU A 180 -21.44 -1.58 -39.48
C LEU A 180 -20.66 -2.56 -40.35
N GLN A 181 -19.78 -3.37 -39.75
CA GLN A 181 -19.05 -4.41 -40.45
C GLN A 181 -20.00 -5.43 -41.10
N LEU A 182 -20.93 -6.01 -40.34
CA LEU A 182 -21.90 -6.98 -40.86
C LEU A 182 -22.76 -6.39 -41.98
N LYS A 183 -23.22 -5.15 -41.81
CA LYS A 183 -24.00 -4.44 -42.83
C LYS A 183 -23.22 -4.27 -44.14
N SER A 184 -21.90 -4.06 -44.07
CA SER A 184 -21.03 -3.95 -45.26
C SER A 184 -20.74 -5.29 -45.96
N GLU A 185 -20.95 -6.41 -45.28
CA GLU A 185 -20.73 -7.76 -45.81
C GLU A 185 -22.00 -8.43 -46.36
N ILE A 186 -23.18 -7.91 -46.00
CA ILE A 186 -24.47 -8.26 -46.59
C ILE A 186 -24.49 -7.75 -48.04
N GLY A 187 -24.90 -8.60 -48.97
CA GLY A 187 -24.77 -8.36 -50.42
C GLY A 187 -23.44 -8.80 -51.06
N LYS A 188 -22.41 -9.19 -50.29
CA LYS A 188 -21.13 -9.72 -50.84
C LYS A 188 -21.00 -11.25 -50.79
N SER A 189 -21.85 -11.96 -50.06
CA SER A 189 -21.70 -13.41 -49.84
C SER A 189 -23.04 -14.14 -49.70
N GLY A 190 -23.58 -14.59 -50.84
CA GLY A 190 -24.93 -15.15 -50.97
C GLY A 190 -25.22 -16.51 -50.31
N LYS A 191 -24.31 -17.08 -49.50
CA LYS A 191 -24.54 -18.36 -48.77
C LYS A 191 -24.68 -18.22 -47.25
N LYS A 192 -24.52 -17.02 -46.67
CA LYS A 192 -24.66 -16.77 -45.21
C LYS A 192 -25.57 -15.58 -44.88
N GLU A 193 -26.35 -15.08 -45.83
CA GLU A 193 -27.19 -13.87 -45.71
C GLU A 193 -28.15 -13.95 -44.51
N ASP A 194 -28.90 -15.04 -44.39
CA ASP A 194 -29.88 -15.27 -43.32
C ASP A 194 -29.25 -15.27 -41.92
N ILE A 195 -28.06 -15.87 -41.79
CA ILE A 195 -27.33 -15.93 -40.53
C ILE A 195 -26.89 -14.51 -40.15
N LYS A 196 -26.38 -13.72 -41.11
CA LYS A 196 -25.97 -12.33 -40.89
C LYS A 196 -27.17 -11.42 -40.57
N GLN A 197 -28.32 -11.64 -41.19
CA GLN A 197 -29.55 -10.91 -40.87
C GLN A 197 -30.04 -11.22 -39.43
N LYS A 198 -29.97 -12.48 -38.99
CA LYS A 198 -30.27 -12.85 -37.60
C LYS A 198 -29.27 -12.22 -36.62
N GLU A 199 -27.99 -12.19 -36.95
CA GLU A 199 -26.94 -11.54 -36.14
C GLU A 199 -27.16 -10.02 -36.04
N LEU A 200 -27.54 -9.35 -37.13
CA LEU A 200 -27.88 -7.93 -37.12
C LEU A 200 -29.05 -7.62 -36.17
N LYS A 201 -30.15 -8.38 -36.27
CA LYS A 201 -31.30 -8.20 -35.37
C LYS A 201 -30.93 -8.41 -33.90
N PHE A 202 -30.06 -9.39 -33.62
CA PHE A 202 -29.55 -9.62 -32.27
C PHE A 202 -28.70 -8.43 -31.76
N ILE A 203 -27.78 -7.93 -32.57
CA ILE A 203 -26.94 -6.78 -32.22
C ILE A 203 -27.80 -5.54 -31.98
N GLU A 204 -28.80 -5.30 -32.82
CA GLU A 204 -29.69 -4.15 -32.71
C GLU A 204 -30.53 -4.21 -31.42
N SER A 205 -31.04 -5.38 -31.07
CA SER A 205 -31.70 -5.60 -29.77
C SER A 205 -30.76 -5.32 -28.58
N LYS A 206 -29.51 -5.77 -28.65
CA LYS A 206 -28.51 -5.51 -27.60
C LYS A 206 -28.09 -4.05 -27.52
N LYS A 207 -27.99 -3.34 -28.65
CA LYS A 207 -27.77 -1.89 -28.66
C LYS A 207 -28.90 -1.15 -27.96
N GLN A 208 -30.15 -1.45 -28.28
CA GLN A 208 -31.32 -0.82 -27.65
C GLN A 208 -31.37 -1.09 -26.13
N GLU A 209 -31.00 -2.30 -25.69
CA GLU A 209 -30.89 -2.63 -24.27
C GLU A 209 -29.86 -1.75 -23.56
N ILE A 210 -28.68 -1.58 -24.15
CA ILE A 210 -27.60 -0.76 -23.59
C ILE A 210 -27.94 0.74 -23.66
N GLU A 211 -28.53 1.22 -24.74
CA GLU A 211 -28.98 2.61 -24.89
C GLU A 211 -30.03 2.95 -23.81
N LYS A 212 -31.02 2.08 -23.59
CA LYS A 212 -31.98 2.24 -22.49
C LYS A 212 -31.30 2.27 -21.12
N ALA A 213 -30.31 1.41 -20.91
CA ALA A 213 -29.53 1.41 -19.68
C ALA A 213 -28.78 2.75 -19.51
N LEU A 214 -28.10 3.25 -20.54
CA LEU A 214 -27.39 4.53 -20.52
C LEU A 214 -28.33 5.72 -20.28
N THR A 215 -29.50 5.75 -20.92
CA THR A 215 -30.52 6.78 -20.67
C THR A 215 -31.01 6.75 -19.22
N SER A 216 -31.18 5.55 -18.63
CA SER A 216 -31.56 5.41 -17.21
C SER A 216 -30.50 5.93 -16.22
N LEU A 217 -29.28 6.16 -16.70
CA LEU A 217 -28.16 6.70 -15.93
C LEU A 217 -28.03 8.22 -16.09
N GLN A 218 -28.65 8.83 -17.10
CA GLN A 218 -28.38 10.22 -17.51
C GLN A 218 -28.65 11.27 -16.41
N ASP A 219 -29.67 11.04 -15.58
CA ASP A 219 -30.05 11.96 -14.48
C ASP A 219 -29.57 11.49 -13.10
N LYS A 220 -28.52 10.67 -13.05
CA LYS A 220 -27.91 10.16 -11.81
C LYS A 220 -26.59 10.84 -11.55
N ASN A 221 -26.17 10.80 -10.28
CA ASN A 221 -24.88 11.30 -9.84
C ASN A 221 -23.83 10.18 -9.94
N PHE A 222 -22.63 10.51 -10.42
CA PHE A 222 -21.54 9.56 -10.61
C PHE A 222 -20.28 9.98 -9.87
N TYR A 223 -19.43 9.01 -9.56
CA TYR A 223 -18.05 9.26 -9.20
C TYR A 223 -17.11 8.46 -10.10
N LYS A 224 -15.90 8.99 -10.27
CA LYS A 224 -14.75 8.28 -10.84
C LYS A 224 -13.63 8.27 -9.82
N TYR A 225 -13.18 7.09 -9.43
CA TYR A 225 -12.00 6.94 -8.61
C TYR A 225 -10.77 6.63 -9.47
N THR A 226 -9.68 7.36 -9.20
CA THR A 226 -8.37 7.15 -9.82
C THR A 226 -7.32 7.03 -8.72
N ALA A 227 -6.62 5.90 -8.68
CA ALA A 227 -5.43 5.74 -7.86
C ALA A 227 -4.21 6.20 -8.67
N ILE A 228 -3.59 7.31 -8.26
CA ILE A 228 -2.43 7.88 -8.93
C ILE A 228 -1.17 7.38 -8.22
N PRO A 229 -0.33 6.53 -8.84
CA PRO A 229 0.91 6.07 -8.22
C PRO A 229 1.89 7.24 -8.09
N ILE A 230 2.47 7.41 -6.90
CA ILE A 230 3.54 8.37 -6.65
C ILE A 230 4.86 7.73 -7.09
N GLN A 231 5.36 8.15 -8.25
CA GLN A 231 6.57 7.61 -8.86
C GLN A 231 7.78 8.54 -8.66
N LEU A 232 8.99 7.99 -8.71
CA LEU A 232 10.25 8.76 -8.63
C LEU A 232 10.43 9.78 -9.77
N SER A 233 9.63 9.70 -10.84
CA SER A 233 9.60 10.69 -11.91
C SER A 233 8.94 12.01 -11.49
N ILE A 234 8.15 12.01 -10.40
CA ILE A 234 7.56 13.21 -9.83
C ILE A 234 8.63 13.92 -9.02
N SER A 235 8.93 15.18 -9.37
CA SER A 235 9.92 15.97 -8.64
C SER A 235 9.43 16.31 -7.22
N ASP A 236 10.33 16.20 -6.24
CA ASP A 236 10.04 16.60 -4.86
C ASP A 236 9.76 18.11 -4.76
N ASP A 237 8.81 18.50 -3.91
CA ASP A 237 8.64 19.90 -3.54
C ASP A 237 9.89 20.38 -2.75
N PRO A 238 10.57 21.47 -3.16
CA PRO A 238 11.80 21.91 -2.51
C PRO A 238 11.67 22.21 -1.01
N LYS A 239 10.49 22.67 -0.56
CA LYS A 239 10.25 22.96 0.86
C LYS A 239 10.09 21.67 1.65
N VAL A 240 9.34 20.71 1.11
CA VAL A 240 9.17 19.38 1.74
C VAL A 240 10.50 18.63 1.78
N PHE A 241 11.28 18.67 0.69
CA PHE A 241 12.61 18.08 0.63
C PHE A 241 13.51 18.61 1.75
N LYS A 242 13.55 19.93 1.94
CA LYS A 242 14.33 20.56 3.02
C LYS A 242 13.86 20.15 4.41
N LEU A 243 12.54 20.00 4.63
CA LEU A 243 11.99 19.49 5.90
C LEU A 243 12.43 18.05 6.17
N ILE A 244 12.40 17.18 5.14
CA ILE A 244 12.88 15.80 5.25
C ILE A 244 14.38 15.74 5.52
N GLU A 245 15.19 16.58 4.87
CA GLU A 245 16.63 16.66 5.15
C GLU A 245 16.90 17.09 6.59
N ASN A 246 16.20 18.12 7.09
CA ASN A 246 16.31 18.55 8.48
C ASN A 246 15.91 17.43 9.45
N TYR A 247 14.79 16.74 9.19
CA TYR A 247 14.36 15.59 9.99
C TYR A 247 15.44 14.49 10.02
N ARG A 248 16.01 14.14 8.87
CA ARG A 248 17.08 13.13 8.79
C ARG A 248 18.30 13.53 9.61
N ILE A 249 18.70 14.81 9.55
CA ILE A 249 19.82 15.35 10.34
C ILE A 249 19.52 15.23 11.84
N GLU A 250 18.36 15.72 12.30
CA GLU A 250 18.01 15.68 13.73
C GLU A 250 17.84 14.25 14.23
N SER A 251 17.20 13.39 13.44
CA SER A 251 17.02 11.97 13.72
C SER A 251 18.38 11.27 13.90
N SER A 252 19.34 11.52 12.99
CA SER A 252 20.67 10.92 13.08
C SER A 252 21.43 11.25 14.37
N LYS A 253 21.15 12.39 15.01
CA LYS A 253 21.74 12.77 16.31
C LYS A 253 21.22 11.93 17.47
N LEU A 254 20.00 11.41 17.36
CA LEU A 254 19.38 10.57 18.39
C LEU A 254 19.92 9.13 18.34
N TYR A 255 20.32 8.66 17.16
CA TYR A 255 20.94 7.35 16.96
C TYR A 255 22.45 7.42 17.18
N LYS A 256 22.88 7.56 18.44
CA LYS A 256 24.29 7.33 18.79
C LYS A 256 24.55 5.82 18.90
N SER A 257 25.42 5.30 18.03
CA SER A 257 25.89 3.91 18.06
C SER A 257 26.34 3.51 19.47
N LYS A 258 25.77 2.42 20.00
CA LYS A 258 26.24 1.76 21.23
C LYS A 258 27.24 0.63 20.96
N ILE A 259 27.59 0.37 19.70
CA ILE A 259 28.50 -0.72 19.32
C ILE A 259 29.68 -0.12 18.54
N PRO A 260 30.92 -0.25 19.04
CA PRO A 260 32.09 0.17 18.29
C PRO A 260 32.11 -0.51 16.92
N PRO A 261 32.43 0.19 15.83
CA PRO A 261 32.58 -0.45 14.53
C PRO A 261 33.62 -1.57 14.68
N LEU A 262 33.18 -2.82 14.47
CA LEU A 262 34.12 -3.93 14.43
C LEU A 262 35.13 -3.63 13.30
N GLN A 263 36.41 -3.57 13.67
CA GLN A 263 37.52 -3.45 12.75
C GLN A 263 37.75 -4.82 12.06
N ILE A 264 36.85 -5.17 11.15
CA ILE A 264 36.78 -6.51 10.52
C ILE A 264 37.83 -6.70 9.43
N LYS A 265 38.46 -5.60 8.98
CA LYS A 265 39.39 -5.62 7.86
C LYS A 265 40.67 -6.43 8.10
N ASP A 266 41.01 -6.73 9.36
CA ASP A 266 42.31 -7.33 9.71
C ASP A 266 42.22 -8.71 10.40
N LEU A 267 41.03 -9.31 10.50
CA LEU A 267 40.86 -10.61 11.17
C LEU A 267 41.01 -11.79 10.20
N PRO A 268 41.76 -12.86 10.56
CA PRO A 268 41.80 -14.10 9.81
C PRO A 268 40.41 -14.71 9.59
N GLU A 269 40.19 -15.32 8.43
CA GLU A 269 38.90 -15.93 8.07
C GLU A 269 38.39 -16.95 9.11
N LYS A 270 39.31 -17.69 9.74
CA LYS A 270 39.01 -18.65 10.81
C LYS A 270 38.37 -17.99 12.03
N ASP A 271 38.80 -16.77 12.36
CA ASP A 271 38.30 -16.00 13.50
C ASP A 271 36.97 -15.32 13.19
N LEU A 272 36.75 -14.95 11.93
CA LEU A 272 35.44 -14.46 11.48
C LEU A 272 34.39 -15.58 11.59
N LEU A 273 34.74 -16.79 11.16
CA LEU A 273 33.84 -17.94 11.21
C LEU A 273 33.47 -18.32 12.66
N SER A 274 34.40 -18.22 13.61
CA SER A 274 34.15 -18.55 15.01
C SER A 274 33.25 -17.54 15.73
N ARG A 275 33.19 -16.30 15.24
CA ARG A 275 32.34 -15.22 15.76
C ARG A 275 30.89 -15.28 15.30
N ILE A 276 30.54 -16.18 14.36
CA ILE A 276 29.16 -16.35 13.89
C ILE A 276 28.36 -17.13 14.96
N PRO A 277 27.25 -16.56 15.49
CA PRO A 277 26.47 -17.20 16.56
C PRO A 277 26.00 -18.60 16.15
N LYS A 278 26.16 -19.61 17.02
CA LYS A 278 25.81 -21.01 16.70
C LYS A 278 24.30 -21.23 16.53
N ASN A 279 23.49 -20.41 17.21
CA ASN A 279 22.03 -20.42 17.16
C ASN A 279 21.45 -19.61 15.98
N SER A 280 22.25 -18.85 15.25
CA SER A 280 21.78 -18.08 14.10
C SER A 280 21.37 -19.04 12.96
N PRO A 281 20.17 -18.92 12.38
CA PRO A 281 19.79 -19.72 11.21
C PRO A 281 20.62 -19.33 9.96
N PHE A 282 21.22 -18.15 9.98
CA PHE A 282 22.13 -17.67 8.95
C PHE A 282 23.59 -17.92 9.33
N VAL A 283 24.42 -18.15 8.32
CA VAL A 283 25.84 -18.52 8.47
C VAL A 283 26.79 -17.58 7.75
N GLY A 284 26.26 -16.66 6.96
CA GLY A 284 27.02 -15.69 6.18
C GLY A 284 27.73 -16.30 4.98
N ALA A 285 27.96 -15.45 3.96
CA ALA A 285 28.63 -15.81 2.71
C ALA A 285 30.04 -16.38 2.94
N ILE A 286 30.73 -15.93 3.99
CA ILE A 286 32.06 -16.44 4.36
C ILE A 286 32.05 -17.93 4.71
N SER A 287 30.96 -18.44 5.30
CA SER A 287 30.81 -19.87 5.55
C SER A 287 30.57 -20.65 4.27
N CYS A 288 29.83 -20.09 3.31
CA CYS A 288 29.59 -20.70 2.00
C CYS A 288 30.87 -20.80 1.16
N LYS A 289 31.81 -19.86 1.29
CA LYS A 289 33.10 -19.84 0.57
C LYS A 289 33.86 -21.16 0.66
N LYS A 290 33.81 -21.85 1.81
CA LYS A 290 34.53 -23.11 2.07
C LYS A 290 34.26 -24.19 1.01
N CYS A 291 33.01 -24.30 0.55
CA CYS A 291 32.60 -25.29 -0.44
C CYS A 291 32.21 -24.66 -1.78
N HIS A 292 31.95 -23.35 -1.81
CA HIS A 292 31.45 -22.61 -2.97
C HIS A 292 32.31 -21.39 -3.32
N GLU A 293 33.63 -21.58 -3.36
CA GLU A 293 34.60 -20.50 -3.53
C GLU A 293 34.41 -19.70 -4.82
N VAL A 294 34.13 -20.38 -5.95
CA VAL A 294 33.90 -19.74 -7.25
C VAL A 294 32.68 -18.80 -7.19
N ASN A 295 31.57 -19.28 -6.63
CA ASN A 295 30.35 -18.50 -6.48
C ASN A 295 30.57 -17.31 -5.55
N TYR A 296 31.25 -17.52 -4.43
CA TYR A 296 31.60 -16.46 -3.48
C TYR A 296 32.44 -15.36 -4.12
N ARG A 297 33.49 -15.72 -4.87
CA ARG A 297 34.35 -14.76 -5.58
C ARG A 297 33.60 -13.96 -6.63
N ASN A 298 32.64 -14.57 -7.33
CA ASN A 298 31.83 -13.85 -8.30
C ASN A 298 30.83 -12.92 -7.61
N TRP A 299 30.17 -13.38 -6.55
CA TRP A 299 29.26 -12.58 -5.74
C TRP A 299 29.95 -11.32 -5.18
N LEU A 300 31.18 -11.44 -4.67
CA LEU A 300 31.95 -10.30 -4.13
C LEU A 300 32.14 -9.12 -5.11
N LYS A 301 32.07 -9.38 -6.43
CA LYS A 301 32.21 -8.35 -7.46
C LYS A 301 30.91 -7.59 -7.73
N THR A 302 29.78 -8.06 -7.20
CA THR A 302 28.45 -7.53 -7.49
C THR A 302 28.10 -6.33 -6.61
N LYS A 303 27.08 -5.57 -7.02
CA LYS A 303 26.48 -4.52 -6.18
C LYS A 303 25.83 -5.08 -4.92
N HIS A 304 25.32 -6.31 -4.97
CA HIS A 304 24.72 -6.99 -3.84
C HIS A 304 25.72 -7.22 -2.69
N ALA A 305 26.96 -7.60 -3.00
CA ALA A 305 28.01 -7.74 -1.99
C ALA A 305 28.35 -6.42 -1.27
N LYS A 306 28.16 -5.28 -1.95
CA LYS A 306 28.43 -3.94 -1.42
C LYS A 306 27.18 -3.23 -0.90
N ALA A 307 26.02 -3.90 -0.85
CA ALA A 307 24.74 -3.25 -0.62
C ALA A 307 24.67 -2.50 0.72
N THR A 308 25.17 -3.05 1.83
CA THR A 308 25.18 -2.33 3.12
C THR A 308 26.05 -1.07 3.08
N GLN A 309 27.18 -1.11 2.36
CA GLN A 309 28.12 0.01 2.27
C GLN A 309 27.53 1.22 1.56
N THR A 310 26.58 1.02 0.63
CA THR A 310 25.93 2.14 -0.05
C THR A 310 25.07 2.97 0.88
N ILE A 311 24.57 2.39 1.99
CA ILE A 311 23.85 3.12 3.02
C ILE A 311 24.82 3.81 3.99
N VAL A 312 25.90 3.12 4.41
CA VAL A 312 26.94 3.74 5.27
C VAL A 312 27.53 4.99 4.61
N SER A 313 27.71 4.95 3.29
CA SER A 313 28.28 6.06 2.51
C SER A 313 27.30 7.22 2.31
N SER A 314 26.03 7.06 2.66
CA SER A 314 24.99 8.08 2.57
C SER A 314 24.10 8.03 3.81
N PRO A 315 24.51 8.66 4.93
CA PRO A 315 23.74 8.71 6.19
C PRO A 315 22.32 9.26 6.02
N LYS A 316 22.02 9.88 4.87
CA LYS A 316 20.67 10.29 4.44
C LYS A 316 19.67 9.13 4.31
N TYR A 317 20.13 7.87 4.26
CA TYR A 317 19.30 6.67 4.03
C TYR A 317 19.52 5.54 5.06
N SER A 318 20.07 5.83 6.24
CA SER A 318 20.32 4.83 7.30
C SER A 318 19.07 4.43 8.11
N GLN A 319 17.89 4.49 7.49
CA GLN A 319 16.63 4.12 8.14
C GLN A 319 16.47 2.59 8.14
N GLU A 320 15.69 2.11 9.10
CA GLU A 320 15.39 0.69 9.31
C GLU A 320 14.88 0.01 8.03
N GLU A 321 14.05 0.70 7.24
CA GLU A 321 13.43 0.15 6.04
C GLU A 321 14.43 -0.12 4.91
N CYS A 322 15.56 0.60 4.88
CA CYS A 322 16.58 0.40 3.87
C CYS A 322 17.32 -0.93 4.06
N LEU A 323 17.35 -1.46 5.30
CA LEU A 323 18.04 -2.69 5.64
C LEU A 323 17.36 -3.92 5.02
N ILE A 324 16.05 -3.86 4.77
CA ILE A 324 15.27 -4.90 4.06
C ILE A 324 15.93 -5.28 2.74
N CYS A 325 16.48 -4.30 2.01
CA CYS A 325 17.05 -4.49 0.67
C CYS A 325 18.58 -4.43 0.63
N HIS A 326 19.23 -4.02 1.71
CA HIS A 326 20.68 -3.77 1.76
C HIS A 326 21.43 -4.65 2.76
N SER A 327 20.76 -5.60 3.38
CA SER A 327 21.36 -6.57 4.31
C SER A 327 20.71 -7.95 4.14
N THR A 328 21.30 -8.98 4.75
CA THR A 328 20.76 -10.34 4.70
C THR A 328 20.09 -10.70 6.03
N GLY A 329 18.92 -11.32 5.98
CA GLY A 329 18.24 -11.84 7.18
C GLY A 329 17.53 -10.78 8.04
N TYR A 330 17.37 -9.55 7.52
CA TYR A 330 16.54 -8.52 8.14
C TYR A 330 15.12 -9.04 8.38
N GLY A 331 14.56 -8.79 9.58
CA GLY A 331 13.24 -9.27 9.99
C GLY A 331 13.16 -10.76 10.37
N LYS A 332 14.28 -11.49 10.34
CA LYS A 332 14.35 -12.93 10.70
C LYS A 332 15.23 -13.27 11.91
N ILE A 333 16.24 -12.46 12.25
CA ILE A 333 17.21 -12.77 13.33
C ILE A 333 17.27 -11.64 14.38
N ALA A 334 16.11 -11.20 14.85
CA ALA A 334 15.95 -9.94 15.58
C ALA A 334 16.18 -8.69 14.70
N GLU A 335 15.40 -7.67 15.01
CA GLU A 335 15.33 -6.39 14.29
C GLU A 335 16.58 -5.58 14.66
N TYR A 336 17.59 -5.58 13.77
CA TYR A 336 18.64 -4.57 13.83
C TYR A 336 18.10 -3.32 13.15
N SER A 337 17.89 -2.23 13.88
CA SER A 337 17.21 -1.04 13.36
C SER A 337 18.14 -0.09 12.60
N THR A 338 19.46 -0.29 12.69
CA THR A 338 20.47 0.57 12.06
C THR A 338 21.50 -0.21 11.25
N VAL A 339 22.17 0.48 10.31
CA VAL A 339 23.21 -0.10 9.45
C VAL A 339 24.41 -0.57 10.27
N GLU A 340 24.69 0.13 11.37
CA GLU A 340 25.77 -0.15 12.31
C GLU A 340 25.50 -1.40 13.16
N GLU A 341 24.23 -1.73 13.38
CA GLU A 341 23.82 -2.95 14.11
C GLU A 341 23.82 -4.19 13.22
N VAL A 342 23.89 -4.05 11.89
CA VAL A 342 23.91 -5.18 10.95
C VAL A 342 25.11 -6.07 11.31
N PRO A 343 24.87 -7.31 11.78
CA PRO A 343 25.94 -8.22 12.11
C PRO A 343 26.86 -8.40 10.92
N PHE A 344 28.17 -8.46 11.15
CA PHE A 344 29.14 -8.46 10.06
C PHE A 344 28.93 -9.57 9.02
N TYR A 345 28.48 -10.74 9.49
CA TYR A 345 28.24 -11.91 8.65
C TYR A 345 26.94 -11.78 7.84
N LEU A 346 26.15 -10.72 8.05
CA LEU A 346 24.91 -10.40 7.33
C LEU A 346 25.02 -9.13 6.45
N GLN A 347 26.19 -8.49 6.41
CA GLN A 347 26.41 -7.31 5.58
C GLN A 347 26.41 -7.69 4.08
N GLY A 348 25.67 -6.92 3.29
CA GLY A 348 25.37 -7.15 1.88
C GLY A 348 24.12 -7.99 1.67
N VAL A 349 23.66 -8.03 0.43
CA VAL A 349 22.68 -9.02 -0.05
C VAL A 349 23.45 -10.27 -0.45
N GLN A 350 23.47 -11.27 0.43
CA GLN A 350 24.34 -12.44 0.34
C GLN A 350 23.65 -13.65 -0.30
N CYS A 351 24.36 -14.79 -0.38
CA CYS A 351 23.82 -16.06 -0.86
C CYS A 351 22.48 -16.42 -0.20
N GLU A 352 22.39 -16.24 1.12
CA GLU A 352 21.23 -16.63 1.92
C GLU A 352 20.00 -15.71 1.70
N ALA A 353 20.18 -14.52 1.10
CA ALA A 353 19.06 -13.68 0.67
C ALA A 353 18.32 -14.27 -0.54
N CYS A 354 19.02 -15.05 -1.37
CA CYS A 354 18.45 -15.71 -2.54
C CYS A 354 18.10 -17.18 -2.29
N HIS A 355 18.96 -17.88 -1.55
CA HIS A 355 18.93 -19.34 -1.37
C HIS A 355 18.35 -19.76 0.00
N GLY A 356 17.98 -18.81 0.85
CA GLY A 356 17.48 -19.08 2.20
C GLY A 356 18.57 -19.45 3.20
N GLU A 357 18.14 -19.85 4.39
CA GLU A 357 18.98 -20.08 5.57
C GLU A 357 19.96 -21.25 5.38
N GLY A 358 21.25 -20.99 5.59
CA GLY A 358 22.34 -21.94 5.30
C GLY A 358 22.72 -22.84 6.47
N ARG A 359 22.24 -22.60 7.70
CA ARG A 359 22.67 -23.35 8.89
C ARG A 359 22.45 -24.86 8.77
N GLN A 360 21.22 -25.26 8.42
CA GLN A 360 20.89 -26.69 8.32
C GLN A 360 21.71 -27.36 7.21
N HIS A 361 21.95 -26.63 6.11
CA HIS A 361 22.78 -27.09 5.02
C HIS A 361 24.24 -27.35 5.44
N LEU A 362 24.86 -26.43 6.18
CA LEU A 362 26.23 -26.64 6.69
C LEU A 362 26.35 -27.86 7.60
N THR A 363 25.30 -28.18 8.37
CA THR A 363 25.29 -29.34 9.27
C THR A 363 24.88 -30.64 8.59
N GLY A 364 24.63 -30.64 7.28
CA GLY A 364 24.14 -31.81 6.53
C GLY A 364 22.69 -32.20 6.84
N LYS A 365 21.98 -31.39 7.65
CA LYS A 365 20.61 -31.66 8.13
C LYS A 365 19.53 -31.01 7.26
N GLY A 366 19.90 -30.33 6.18
CA GLY A 366 18.96 -29.64 5.29
C GLY A 366 19.58 -29.22 3.96
N LYS A 367 18.77 -28.61 3.11
CA LYS A 367 19.17 -28.08 1.80
C LYS A 367 18.84 -26.59 1.74
N VAL A 368 19.64 -25.83 0.98
CA VAL A 368 19.29 -24.47 0.56
C VAL A 368 18.42 -24.51 -0.70
N GLU A 369 17.63 -23.45 -0.91
CA GLU A 369 16.85 -23.27 -2.13
C GLU A 369 17.81 -23.13 -3.31
N ARG A 370 17.71 -24.00 -4.33
CA ARG A 370 18.59 -23.96 -5.50
C ARG A 370 18.03 -23.06 -6.61
N ARG A 371 16.70 -22.98 -6.71
CA ARG A 371 16.03 -22.24 -7.77
C ARG A 371 15.50 -20.92 -7.25
N VAL A 372 16.28 -19.87 -7.48
CA VAL A 372 15.85 -18.50 -7.20
C VAL A 372 14.75 -18.12 -8.19
N THR A 373 13.63 -17.61 -7.68
CA THR A 373 12.50 -17.18 -8.51
C THR A 373 12.47 -15.66 -8.66
N LEU A 374 11.69 -15.18 -9.64
CA LEU A 374 11.38 -13.75 -9.77
C LEU A 374 10.80 -13.16 -8.47
N GLY A 375 10.04 -13.95 -7.70
CA GLY A 375 9.49 -13.53 -6.41
C GLY A 375 10.59 -13.09 -5.43
N THR A 376 11.67 -13.86 -5.35
CA THR A 376 12.84 -13.54 -4.51
C THR A 376 13.45 -12.19 -4.87
N CYS A 377 13.61 -11.90 -6.17
CA CYS A 377 14.16 -10.63 -6.62
C CYS A 377 13.21 -9.45 -6.31
N ARG A 378 11.90 -9.67 -6.42
CA ARG A 378 10.87 -8.64 -6.20
C ARG A 378 10.70 -8.23 -4.75
N ASN A 379 11.31 -8.94 -3.80
CA ASN A 379 11.41 -8.49 -2.41
C ASN A 379 12.17 -7.16 -2.29
N CYS A 380 13.05 -6.85 -3.24
CA CYS A 380 13.85 -5.62 -3.26
C CYS A 380 13.70 -4.83 -4.56
N HIS A 381 13.40 -5.50 -5.67
CA HIS A 381 13.19 -4.89 -6.98
C HIS A 381 11.71 -4.71 -7.30
N THR A 382 11.07 -3.77 -6.61
CA THR A 382 9.75 -3.28 -7.01
C THR A 382 9.89 -2.15 -8.03
N LYS A 383 8.75 -1.69 -8.58
CA LYS A 383 8.73 -0.51 -9.45
C LYS A 383 9.26 0.75 -8.76
N ASP A 384 9.13 0.84 -7.44
CA ASP A 384 9.50 2.03 -6.69
C ASP A 384 10.97 2.02 -6.30
N GLN A 385 11.51 0.86 -5.94
CA GLN A 385 12.93 0.73 -5.55
C GLN A 385 13.87 0.51 -6.76
N SER A 386 13.37 -0.09 -7.84
CA SER A 386 14.18 -0.43 -9.02
C SER A 386 13.34 -0.30 -10.29
N PRO A 387 12.97 0.92 -10.72
CA PRO A 387 12.04 1.16 -11.83
C PRO A 387 12.51 0.57 -13.16
N THR A 388 13.82 0.43 -13.35
CA THR A 388 14.44 -0.18 -14.54
C THR A 388 14.75 -1.67 -14.36
N PHE A 389 14.10 -2.35 -13.42
CA PHE A 389 14.35 -3.77 -13.17
C PHE A 389 13.94 -4.62 -14.37
N ASN A 390 14.89 -5.38 -14.90
CA ASN A 390 14.66 -6.40 -15.90
C ASN A 390 15.24 -7.72 -15.40
N TYR A 391 14.38 -8.69 -15.14
CA TYR A 391 14.76 -9.95 -14.51
C TYR A 391 15.92 -10.66 -15.22
N ASN A 392 15.82 -10.85 -16.53
CA ASN A 392 16.84 -11.57 -17.30
C ASN A 392 18.18 -10.82 -17.30
N ALA A 393 18.15 -9.51 -17.56
CA ALA A 393 19.35 -8.69 -17.60
C ALA A 393 20.02 -8.51 -16.21
N TYR A 394 19.25 -8.61 -15.12
CA TYR A 394 19.79 -8.50 -13.76
C TYR A 394 20.30 -9.85 -13.25
N LEU A 395 19.69 -10.96 -13.67
CA LEU A 395 20.16 -12.31 -13.35
C LEU A 395 21.58 -12.58 -13.91
N GLU A 396 21.93 -11.99 -15.04
CA GLU A 396 23.31 -12.07 -15.56
C GLU A 396 24.33 -11.31 -14.67
N LYS A 397 23.87 -10.36 -13.86
CA LYS A 397 24.70 -9.46 -13.05
C LYS A 397 24.91 -9.92 -11.61
N ILE A 398 24.17 -10.92 -11.13
CA ILE A 398 24.30 -11.43 -9.75
C ILE A 398 25.53 -12.34 -9.53
N GLY A 399 26.35 -12.58 -10.56
CA GLY A 399 27.62 -13.29 -10.46
C GLY A 399 27.52 -14.80 -10.19
N CYS A 400 26.34 -15.32 -9.85
CA CYS A 400 26.10 -16.75 -9.68
C CYS A 400 25.75 -17.37 -11.04
N LYS A 401 26.75 -17.87 -11.78
CA LYS A 401 26.49 -18.76 -12.91
C LYS A 401 26.13 -20.13 -12.33
N ILE A 402 24.84 -20.34 -12.09
CA ILE A 402 24.33 -21.71 -11.88
C ILE A 402 24.68 -22.44 -13.18
N SER A 403 25.63 -23.37 -13.11
CA SER A 403 25.83 -24.32 -14.22
C SER A 403 24.48 -24.98 -14.47
N LYS A 404 23.97 -24.85 -15.71
CA LYS A 404 22.69 -25.43 -16.13
C LYS A 404 22.52 -26.86 -15.67
#